data_AF-Q24VI8-F1
#
_entry.id   AF-Q24VI8-F1
#
_cell.length_a   1.000
_cell.length_b   1.000
_cell.length_c   1.000
_cell.angle_alpha   90.00
_cell.angle_beta   90.00
_cell.angle_gamma   90.00
#
_symmetry.space_group_name_H-M   'P 1'
#
loop_
_entity.id
_entity.type
_entity.pdbx_description
1 polymer ?
#
loop_
_entity_poly.entity_id
_entity_poly.type
_entity_poly.pdbx_seq_one_letter_code
_entity_poly.pdbx_strand_id
1 'polypeptide(L)'
;MLSLLEKAEVLSTDQIHLLFFRSVSIRMAQKRLLKLVEGKRIKRNRLSIDEPYFYYLDKRPGQVEHRLGVNWVYVWRRIHLHGWEKLHSFEWEVTFKKLRADALLAVRNLAHNSFDFTFIEFDIVGSGNPFDKVSKYNELYESGEWLHTWWGEQATGFPRILIVTTGRVDRIQAMLKDNRNNLEFVIRGFEQIKEECTHGSSRSASIWSI
;
A
#
# COMPACT_ATOMS: atom_id res chain seq x y z
N MET A 1 -1.07 -8.97 -15.08
CA MET A 1 0.09 -9.32 -14.23
C MET A 1 1.33 -8.54 -14.63
N LEU A 2 1.86 -8.70 -15.86
CA LEU A 2 3.07 -7.98 -16.29
C LEU A 2 2.93 -6.45 -16.19
N SER A 3 1.80 -5.90 -16.66
CA SER A 3 1.49 -4.47 -16.51
C SER A 3 1.38 -3.99 -15.06
N LEU A 4 1.08 -4.89 -14.12
CA LEU A 4 1.09 -4.55 -12.70
C LEU A 4 2.51 -4.60 -12.14
N LEU A 5 3.33 -5.59 -12.55
CA LEU A 5 4.75 -5.63 -12.19
C LEU A 5 5.54 -4.43 -12.72
N GLU A 6 5.14 -3.89 -13.87
CA GLU A 6 5.72 -2.67 -14.42
C GLU A 6 5.47 -1.46 -13.51
N LYS A 7 4.24 -1.31 -13.01
CA LYS A 7 3.85 -0.20 -12.13
C LYS A 7 4.33 -0.36 -10.69
N ALA A 8 4.17 -1.57 -10.14
CA ALA A 8 4.47 -1.89 -8.75
C ALA A 8 5.97 -2.22 -8.52
N GLU A 9 6.73 -2.35 -9.60
CA GLU A 9 8.13 -2.78 -9.72
C GLU A 9 8.45 -4.21 -9.22
N VAL A 10 7.82 -4.64 -8.13
CA VAL A 10 8.05 -5.94 -7.50
C VAL A 10 6.78 -6.50 -6.86
N LEU A 11 6.53 -7.81 -7.00
CA LEU A 11 5.47 -8.49 -6.25
C LEU A 11 5.94 -9.83 -5.72
N SER A 12 5.50 -10.22 -4.53
CA SER A 12 5.75 -11.55 -3.96
C SER A 12 4.89 -12.63 -4.61
N THR A 13 5.27 -13.89 -4.41
CA THR A 13 4.47 -15.04 -4.85
C THR A 13 3.06 -14.98 -4.28
N ASP A 14 2.92 -14.61 -3.01
CA ASP A 14 1.62 -14.56 -2.32
C ASP A 14 0.75 -13.42 -2.85
N GLN A 15 1.34 -12.24 -3.07
CA GLN A 15 0.62 -11.09 -3.66
C GLN A 15 0.11 -11.42 -5.06
N ILE A 16 0.95 -12.03 -5.91
CA ILE A 16 0.55 -12.45 -7.26
C ILE A 16 -0.54 -13.54 -7.17
N HIS A 17 -0.42 -14.47 -6.23
CA HIS A 17 -1.40 -15.53 -6.03
C HIS A 17 -2.77 -14.96 -5.69
N LEU A 18 -2.84 -14.07 -4.69
CA LEU A 18 -4.08 -13.42 -4.26
C LEU A 18 -4.73 -12.58 -5.38
N LEU A 19 -3.93 -11.90 -6.21
CA LEU A 19 -4.44 -11.02 -7.26
C LEU A 19 -4.87 -11.75 -8.54
N PHE A 20 -4.18 -12.82 -8.94
CA PHE A 20 -4.34 -13.42 -10.28
C PHE A 20 -4.66 -14.91 -10.26
N PHE A 21 -4.41 -15.59 -9.14
CA PHE A 21 -4.47 -17.06 -9.06
C PHE A 21 -5.24 -17.55 -7.84
N ARG A 22 -6.15 -16.73 -7.29
CA ARG A 22 -6.93 -17.06 -6.07
C ARG A 22 -7.75 -18.34 -6.20
N SER A 23 -8.15 -18.72 -7.42
CA SER A 23 -8.92 -19.94 -7.70
C SER A 23 -8.08 -21.22 -7.83
N VAL A 24 -6.75 -21.12 -7.76
CA VAL A 24 -5.86 -22.28 -7.85
C VAL A 24 -4.94 -22.36 -6.64
N SER A 25 -4.34 -23.52 -6.40
CA SER A 25 -3.38 -23.68 -5.32
C SER A 25 -2.12 -22.84 -5.54
N ILE A 26 -1.46 -22.46 -4.43
CA ILE A 26 -0.18 -21.74 -4.46
C ILE A 26 0.88 -22.47 -5.29
N ARG A 27 0.92 -23.81 -5.21
CA ARG A 27 1.83 -24.65 -6.00
C ARG A 27 1.58 -24.52 -7.51
N MET A 28 0.33 -24.39 -7.92
CA MET A 28 -0.02 -24.17 -9.33
C MET A 28 0.40 -22.76 -9.79
N ALA A 29 0.18 -21.75 -8.95
CA ALA A 29 0.64 -20.38 -9.23
C ALA A 29 2.17 -20.32 -9.38
N GLN A 30 2.91 -20.96 -8.47
CA GLN A 30 4.37 -21.07 -8.54
C GLN A 30 4.85 -21.77 -9.82
N LYS A 31 4.20 -22.87 -10.25
CA LYS A 31 4.51 -23.53 -11.53
C LYS A 31 4.28 -22.60 -12.73
N ARG A 32 3.20 -21.82 -12.71
CA ARG A 32 2.90 -20.84 -13.78
C ARG A 32 3.92 -19.70 -13.80
N LEU A 33 4.34 -19.21 -12.64
CA LEU A 33 5.37 -18.17 -12.49
C LEU A 33 6.75 -18.67 -12.93
N LEU A 34 7.10 -19.92 -12.63
CA LEU A 34 8.34 -20.54 -13.08
C LEU A 34 8.46 -20.53 -14.62
N LYS A 35 7.38 -20.85 -15.34
CA LYS A 35 7.37 -20.79 -16.81
C LYS A 35 7.65 -19.38 -17.36
N LEU A 36 7.19 -18.33 -16.67
CA LEU A 36 7.48 -16.94 -17.05
C LEU A 36 8.94 -16.58 -16.79
N VAL A 37 9.54 -17.13 -15.74
CA VAL A 37 10.98 -16.96 -15.43
C VAL A 37 11.84 -17.71 -16.44
N GLU A 38 11.53 -18.97 -16.73
CA GLU A 38 12.24 -19.79 -17.73
C GLU A 38 12.14 -19.17 -19.13
N GLY A 39 10.99 -18.59 -19.47
CA GLY A 39 10.78 -17.80 -20.68
C GLY A 39 11.36 -16.38 -20.63
N LYS A 40 12.14 -16.02 -19.59
CA LYS A 40 12.79 -14.72 -19.40
C LYS A 40 11.85 -13.50 -19.47
N ARG A 41 10.57 -13.68 -19.15
CA ARG A 41 9.56 -12.60 -19.13
C ARG A 41 9.55 -11.83 -17.81
N ILE A 42 9.97 -12.48 -16.73
CA ILE A 42 10.14 -11.91 -15.40
C ILE A 42 11.39 -12.54 -14.77
N LYS A 43 11.98 -11.85 -13.81
CA LYS A 43 13.05 -12.38 -12.94
C LYS A 43 12.47 -12.67 -11.57
N ARG A 44 13.16 -13.52 -10.80
CA ARG A 44 12.78 -13.83 -9.41
C ARG A 44 13.98 -13.80 -8.48
N ASN A 45 13.75 -13.47 -7.21
CA ASN A 45 14.74 -13.58 -6.14
C ASN A 45 14.01 -13.77 -4.79
N ARG A 46 14.75 -13.92 -3.68
CA ARG A 46 14.21 -13.96 -2.31
C ARG A 46 14.97 -12.96 -1.43
N LEU A 47 14.32 -12.53 -0.36
CA LEU A 47 14.98 -11.75 0.69
C LEU A 47 15.72 -12.68 1.65
N SER A 48 15.10 -13.80 2.01
CA SER A 48 15.66 -14.87 2.84
C SER A 48 15.23 -16.26 2.33
N ILE A 49 15.81 -17.33 2.85
CA ILE A 49 15.47 -18.70 2.42
C ILE A 49 14.03 -19.07 2.75
N ASP A 50 13.52 -18.56 3.87
CA ASP A 50 12.19 -18.84 4.43
C ASP A 50 11.09 -17.98 3.80
N GLU A 51 11.47 -16.97 3.01
CA GLU A 51 10.53 -16.08 2.36
C GLU A 51 10.12 -16.56 0.96
N PRO A 52 8.88 -16.22 0.53
CA PRO A 52 8.45 -16.49 -0.83
C PRO A 52 9.33 -15.75 -1.85
N TYR A 53 9.39 -16.29 -3.06
CA TYR A 53 10.00 -15.56 -4.17
C TYR A 53 9.25 -14.25 -4.42
N PHE A 54 9.99 -13.19 -4.74
CA PHE A 54 9.46 -11.99 -5.37
C PHE A 54 9.90 -11.92 -6.82
N TYR A 55 9.11 -11.20 -7.63
CA TYR A 55 9.26 -11.11 -9.08
C TYR A 55 9.32 -9.66 -9.52
N TYR A 56 10.11 -9.38 -10.56
CA TYR A 56 10.33 -8.07 -11.16
C TYR A 56 10.63 -8.24 -12.66
N LEU A 57 10.50 -7.19 -13.47
CA LEU A 57 10.73 -7.28 -14.92
C LEU A 57 12.23 -7.26 -15.26
N ASP A 58 12.89 -6.14 -14.97
CA ASP A 58 14.24 -5.87 -15.46
C ASP A 58 15.29 -5.89 -14.35
N LYS A 59 15.57 -4.73 -13.74
CA LYS A 59 16.54 -4.61 -12.66
C LYS A 59 15.87 -4.92 -11.34
N ARG A 60 16.59 -5.58 -10.41
CA ARG A 60 16.12 -5.74 -9.03
C ARG A 60 15.91 -4.34 -8.44
N PRO A 61 14.69 -3.98 -8.00
CA PRO A 61 14.44 -2.65 -7.48
C PRO A 61 15.19 -2.42 -6.15
N GLY A 62 15.47 -1.16 -5.85
CA GLY A 62 15.95 -0.76 -4.52
C GLY A 62 14.85 -0.90 -3.48
N GLN A 63 15.22 -1.01 -2.20
CA GLN A 63 14.27 -1.05 -1.07
C GLN A 63 13.14 -2.09 -1.27
N VAL A 64 13.49 -3.30 -1.71
CA VAL A 64 12.52 -4.36 -2.06
C VAL A 64 11.50 -4.62 -0.95
N GLU A 65 11.96 -4.69 0.31
CA GLU A 65 11.09 -4.88 1.48
C GLU A 65 10.02 -3.79 1.60
N HIS A 66 10.43 -2.53 1.44
CA HIS A 66 9.52 -1.37 1.48
C HIS A 66 8.47 -1.45 0.37
N ARG A 67 8.91 -1.70 -0.86
CA ARG A 67 8.02 -1.81 -2.02
C ARG A 67 7.04 -2.97 -1.88
N LEU A 68 7.53 -4.13 -1.41
CA LEU A 68 6.65 -5.27 -1.11
C LEU A 68 5.62 -4.92 -0.03
N GLY A 69 6.01 -4.16 1.00
CA GLY A 69 5.12 -3.65 2.04
C GLY A 69 4.00 -2.77 1.50
N VAL A 70 4.35 -1.75 0.70
CA VAL A 70 3.37 -0.88 0.02
C VAL A 70 2.45 -1.69 -0.89
N ASN A 71 3.00 -2.66 -1.61
CA ASN A 71 2.22 -3.52 -2.51
C ASN A 71 1.25 -4.45 -1.78
N TRP A 72 1.51 -4.80 -0.52
CA TRP A 72 0.52 -5.49 0.30
C TRP A 72 -0.70 -4.63 0.61
N VAL A 73 -0.54 -3.32 0.74
CA VAL A 73 -1.67 -2.39 0.90
C VAL A 73 -2.52 -2.34 -0.37
N TYR A 74 -1.88 -2.34 -1.55
CA TYR A 74 -2.59 -2.47 -2.82
C TYR A 74 -3.40 -3.78 -2.91
N VAL A 75 -2.77 -4.92 -2.57
CA VAL A 75 -3.44 -6.23 -2.55
C VAL A 75 -4.61 -6.21 -1.59
N TRP A 76 -4.39 -5.75 -0.37
CA TRP A 76 -5.38 -5.65 0.68
C TRP A 76 -6.59 -4.85 0.22
N ARG A 77 -6.38 -3.64 -0.31
CA ARG A 77 -7.52 -2.84 -0.79
C ARG A 77 -8.24 -3.54 -1.94
N ARG A 78 -7.50 -4.09 -2.92
CA ARG A 78 -8.10 -4.73 -4.11
C ARG A 78 -9.04 -5.88 -3.80
N ILE A 79 -8.71 -6.70 -2.81
CA ILE A 79 -9.51 -7.89 -2.48
C ILE A 79 -10.63 -7.61 -1.46
N HIS A 80 -10.61 -6.44 -0.82
CA HIS A 80 -11.61 -6.00 0.17
C HIS A 80 -12.53 -4.88 -0.34
N LEU A 81 -12.50 -4.54 -1.64
CA LEU A 81 -13.49 -3.63 -2.20
C LEU A 81 -14.89 -4.23 -2.12
N HIS A 82 -15.85 -3.42 -1.67
CA HIS A 82 -17.26 -3.79 -1.75
C HIS A 82 -17.75 -3.75 -3.20
N GLY A 83 -18.88 -4.41 -3.50
CA GLY A 83 -19.44 -4.45 -4.86
C GLY A 83 -19.83 -3.07 -5.43
N TRP A 84 -20.06 -2.09 -4.56
CA TRP A 84 -20.31 -0.69 -4.92
C TRP A 84 -19.04 0.18 -4.93
N GLU A 85 -17.87 -0.41 -4.72
CA GLU A 85 -16.59 0.29 -4.79
C GLU A 85 -15.78 -0.19 -6.00
N LYS A 86 -14.98 0.71 -6.57
CA LYS A 86 -14.03 0.39 -7.62
C LYS A 86 -12.70 1.07 -7.35
N LEU A 87 -11.60 0.31 -7.38
CA LEU A 87 -10.26 0.91 -7.40
C LEU A 87 -10.15 1.78 -8.65
N HIS A 88 -10.02 3.08 -8.46
CA HIS A 88 -9.86 4.04 -9.55
C HIS A 88 -8.39 4.18 -9.94
N SER A 89 -7.54 4.51 -8.97
CA SER A 89 -6.09 4.61 -9.17
C SER A 89 -5.34 4.15 -7.92
N PHE A 90 -4.09 3.74 -8.16
CA PHE A 90 -3.08 3.53 -7.13
C PHE A 90 -1.79 4.07 -7.73
N GLU A 91 -1.33 5.22 -7.25
CA GLU A 91 -0.15 5.91 -7.73
C GLU A 91 0.98 5.70 -6.72
N TRP A 92 2.06 5.04 -7.14
CA TRP A 92 3.23 4.82 -6.29
C TRP A 92 4.11 6.07 -6.26
N GLU A 93 4.73 6.35 -5.11
CA GLU A 93 5.72 7.42 -4.90
C GLU A 93 5.25 8.83 -5.31
N VAL A 94 4.09 9.26 -4.79
CA VAL A 94 3.56 10.61 -5.07
C VAL A 94 4.33 11.66 -4.28
N THR A 95 4.86 12.68 -4.96
CA THR A 95 5.73 13.71 -4.36
C THR A 95 5.09 15.09 -4.38
N PHE A 96 5.12 15.78 -3.24
CA PHE A 96 4.69 17.16 -3.00
C PHE A 96 5.80 17.93 -2.28
N LYS A 97 6.65 18.64 -3.01
CA LYS A 97 7.81 19.38 -2.48
C LYS A 97 8.65 18.55 -1.49
N LYS A 98 8.38 18.69 -0.18
CA LYS A 98 9.09 18.02 0.92
C LYS A 98 8.48 16.68 1.34
N LEU A 99 7.23 16.42 0.98
CA LEU A 99 6.54 15.17 1.24
C LEU A 99 6.69 14.24 0.03
N ARG A 100 7.09 13.01 0.28
CA ARG A 100 6.94 11.91 -0.69
C ARG A 100 6.11 10.83 0.00
N ALA A 101 4.86 10.68 -0.40
CA ALA A 101 4.01 9.59 0.04
C ALA A 101 4.43 8.30 -0.68
N ASP A 102 4.32 7.16 0.00
CA ASP A 102 4.69 5.89 -0.63
C ASP A 102 3.67 5.48 -1.71
N ALA A 103 2.39 5.81 -1.49
CA ALA A 103 1.39 5.79 -2.55
C ALA A 103 0.21 6.74 -2.27
N LEU A 104 -0.58 7.01 -3.32
CA LEU A 104 -1.92 7.58 -3.23
C LEU A 104 -2.92 6.60 -3.83
N LEU A 105 -3.91 6.22 -3.03
CA LEU A 105 -5.01 5.34 -3.40
C LEU A 105 -6.26 6.18 -3.66
N ALA A 106 -6.95 5.92 -4.77
CA ALA A 106 -8.27 6.47 -5.05
C ALA A 106 -9.29 5.35 -5.26
N VAL A 107 -10.40 5.40 -4.52
CA VAL A 107 -11.51 4.46 -4.64
C VAL A 107 -12.77 5.22 -4.98
N ARG A 108 -13.45 4.80 -6.05
CA ARG A 108 -14.73 5.39 -6.46
C ARG A 108 -15.87 4.62 -5.82
N ASN A 109 -16.74 5.31 -5.11
CA ASN A 109 -18.04 4.81 -4.71
C ASN A 109 -19.01 4.93 -5.89
N LEU A 110 -19.52 3.81 -6.37
CA LEU A 110 -20.38 3.73 -7.54
C LEU A 110 -21.83 4.19 -7.25
N ALA A 111 -22.28 4.10 -5.99
CA ALA A 111 -23.63 4.49 -5.59
C ALA A 111 -23.79 6.02 -5.53
N HIS A 112 -22.76 6.72 -5.05
CA HIS A 112 -22.79 8.19 -4.88
C HIS A 112 -21.91 8.94 -5.88
N ASN A 113 -21.20 8.22 -6.74
CA ASN A 113 -20.25 8.78 -7.69
C ASN A 113 -19.17 9.68 -7.03
N SER A 114 -18.77 9.36 -5.81
CA SER A 114 -17.75 10.08 -5.04
C SER A 114 -16.43 9.32 -5.01
N PHE A 115 -15.35 10.02 -4.67
CA PHE A 115 -14.03 9.45 -4.50
C PHE A 115 -13.59 9.51 -3.04
N ASP A 116 -13.03 8.40 -2.56
CA ASP A 116 -12.27 8.31 -1.33
C ASP A 116 -10.78 8.25 -1.68
N PHE A 117 -10.01 9.20 -1.16
CA PHE A 117 -8.58 9.30 -1.38
C PHE A 117 -7.84 8.95 -0.09
N THR A 118 -6.79 8.15 -0.20
CA THR A 118 -5.97 7.74 0.93
C THR A 118 -4.50 7.78 0.57
N PHE A 119 -3.71 8.56 1.29
CA PHE A 119 -2.26 8.47 1.27
C PHE A 119 -1.80 7.21 2.01
N ILE A 120 -0.83 6.50 1.46
CA ILE A 120 -0.24 5.30 2.05
C ILE A 120 1.19 5.61 2.47
N GLU A 121 1.53 5.21 3.69
CA GLU A 121 2.88 5.28 4.25
C GLU A 121 3.24 3.91 4.83
N PHE A 122 4.41 3.37 4.44
CA PHE A 122 4.93 2.13 4.96
C PHE A 122 6.16 2.38 5.84
N ASP A 123 6.04 2.14 7.14
CA ASP A 123 7.10 2.36 8.12
C ASP A 123 7.80 1.04 8.48
N ILE A 124 9.08 0.93 8.13
CA ILE A 124 9.94 -0.18 8.55
C ILE A 124 10.78 0.29 9.73
N VAL A 125 10.51 -0.24 10.93
CA VAL A 125 11.23 0.12 12.18
C VAL A 125 12.74 -0.05 12.05
N GLY A 126 13.19 -1.09 11.37
CA GLY A 126 14.62 -1.39 11.17
C GLY A 126 15.33 -0.52 10.14
N SER A 127 14.63 0.41 9.47
CA SER A 127 15.23 1.23 8.41
C SER A 127 16.18 2.32 8.91
N GLY A 128 16.11 2.68 10.20
CA GLY A 128 16.88 3.77 10.79
C GLY A 128 16.40 5.17 10.42
N ASN A 129 15.40 5.30 9.56
CA ASN A 129 14.86 6.60 9.17
C ASN A 129 13.84 7.11 10.22
N PRO A 130 13.89 8.39 10.61
CA PRO A 130 12.87 8.98 11.48
C PRO A 130 11.54 9.09 10.73
N PHE A 131 10.44 8.77 11.42
CA PHE A 131 9.10 8.94 10.87
C PHE A 131 8.66 10.41 11.02
N ASP A 132 8.95 11.23 10.02
CA ASP A 132 8.67 12.68 10.00
C ASP A 132 7.41 13.06 9.20
N LYS A 133 6.60 12.07 8.82
CA LYS A 133 5.46 12.26 7.91
C LYS A 133 4.35 13.11 8.52
N VAL A 134 4.13 13.06 9.83
CA VAL A 134 3.07 13.86 10.50
C VAL A 134 3.26 15.35 10.22
N SER A 135 4.46 15.89 10.47
CA SER A 135 4.78 17.30 10.18
C SER A 135 4.63 17.62 8.70
N LYS A 136 5.13 16.75 7.81
CA LYS A 136 5.07 16.95 6.36
C LYS A 136 3.65 16.98 5.80
N TYR A 137 2.75 16.14 6.32
CA TYR A 137 1.33 16.19 5.94
C TYR A 137 0.63 17.44 6.45
N ASN A 138 0.95 17.90 7.66
CA ASN A 138 0.45 19.18 8.17
C ASN A 138 0.94 20.35 7.30
N GLU A 139 2.22 20.38 6.92
CA GLU A 139 2.76 21.38 5.99
C GLU A 139 2.06 21.33 4.61
N LEU A 140 1.81 20.12 4.07
CA LEU A 140 1.09 19.99 2.79
C LEU A 140 -0.33 20.53 2.90
N TYR A 141 -1.06 20.19 3.97
CA TYR A 141 -2.41 20.68 4.20
C TYR A 141 -2.45 22.21 4.31
N GLU A 142 -1.59 22.80 5.16
CA GLU A 142 -1.47 24.24 5.40
C GLU A 142 -1.12 25.01 4.11
N SER A 143 -0.29 24.42 3.24
CA SER A 143 0.11 25.06 1.99
C SER A 143 -1.01 25.15 0.94
N GLY A 144 -2.07 24.33 1.06
CA GLY A 144 -3.13 24.21 0.05
C GLY A 144 -2.68 23.61 -1.29
N GLU A 145 -1.42 23.23 -1.47
CA GLU A 145 -0.86 22.73 -2.74
C GLU A 145 -1.61 21.51 -3.27
N TRP A 146 -2.12 20.68 -2.36
CA TRP A 146 -2.90 19.50 -2.68
C TRP A 146 -4.21 19.80 -3.43
N LEU A 147 -4.77 21.02 -3.28
CA LEU A 147 -5.98 21.45 -4.00
C LEU A 147 -5.72 21.59 -5.50
N HIS A 148 -4.47 21.80 -5.92
CA HIS A 148 -4.07 21.97 -7.32
C HIS A 148 -3.70 20.65 -8.01
N THR A 149 -4.08 19.52 -7.42
CA THR A 149 -3.85 18.18 -7.98
C THR A 149 -5.06 17.71 -8.77
N TRP A 150 -4.89 16.71 -9.64
CA TRP A 150 -6.00 16.14 -10.42
C TRP A 150 -7.14 15.60 -9.55
N TRP A 151 -6.83 15.20 -8.31
CA TRP A 151 -7.77 14.66 -7.35
C TRP A 151 -8.27 15.69 -6.33
N GLY A 152 -7.61 16.83 -6.18
CA GLY A 152 -7.93 17.86 -5.18
C GLY A 152 -9.36 18.36 -5.29
N GLU A 153 -9.82 18.66 -6.52
CA GLU A 153 -11.20 19.11 -6.79
C GLU A 153 -12.26 17.99 -6.60
N GLN A 154 -11.83 16.73 -6.62
CA GLN A 154 -12.71 15.57 -6.48
C GLN A 154 -12.82 15.10 -5.02
N ALA A 155 -11.92 15.55 -4.16
CA ALA A 155 -11.87 15.15 -2.77
C ALA A 155 -12.86 15.96 -1.93
N THR A 156 -13.55 15.31 -0.99
CA THR A 156 -14.45 16.00 -0.04
C THR A 156 -13.69 16.72 1.09
N GLY A 157 -12.38 16.52 1.17
CA GLY A 157 -11.48 17.06 2.18
C GLY A 157 -10.07 16.55 1.95
N PHE A 158 -9.17 16.80 2.90
CA PHE A 158 -7.82 16.25 2.82
C PHE A 158 -7.88 14.71 2.89
N PRO A 159 -7.13 13.97 2.04
CA PRO A 159 -7.13 12.52 2.06
C PRO A 159 -6.75 11.95 3.43
N ARG A 160 -7.36 10.83 3.79
CA ARG A 160 -6.92 10.01 4.94
C ARG A 160 -5.46 9.60 4.73
N ILE A 161 -4.70 9.45 5.82
CA ILE A 161 -3.34 8.92 5.79
C ILE A 161 -3.33 7.54 6.48
N LEU A 162 -3.17 6.48 5.69
CA LEU A 162 -2.98 5.11 6.19
C LEU A 162 -1.49 4.83 6.37
N ILE A 163 -1.08 4.68 7.62
CA ILE A 163 0.26 4.25 8.00
C ILE A 163 0.22 2.75 8.30
N VAL A 164 1.06 1.99 7.60
CA VAL A 164 1.27 0.56 7.86
C VAL A 164 2.69 0.38 8.37
N THR A 165 2.85 -0.22 9.55
CA THR A 165 4.17 -0.36 10.20
C THR A 165 4.53 -1.81 10.48
N THR A 166 5.81 -2.16 10.35
CA THR A 166 6.34 -3.44 10.86
C THR A 166 6.57 -3.40 12.38
N GLY A 167 6.38 -2.23 13.00
CA GLY A 167 6.60 -1.99 14.42
C GLY A 167 5.38 -2.05 15.32
N ARG A 168 5.55 -1.52 16.53
CA ARG A 168 4.45 -1.29 17.47
C ARG A 168 3.62 -0.09 17.02
N VAL A 169 2.32 -0.29 16.88
CA VAL A 169 1.33 0.76 16.53
C VAL A 169 1.42 1.95 17.50
N ASP A 170 1.51 1.69 18.80
CA ASP A 170 1.57 2.73 19.85
C ASP A 170 2.75 3.70 19.67
N ARG A 171 3.86 3.25 19.08
CA ARG A 171 5.01 4.11 18.77
C ARG A 171 4.64 5.21 17.79
N ILE A 172 3.95 4.83 16.71
CA ILE A 172 3.50 5.77 15.69
C ILE A 172 2.37 6.63 16.24
N GLN A 173 1.48 6.04 17.04
CA GLN A 173 0.39 6.78 17.67
C GLN A 173 0.89 7.90 18.60
N ALA A 174 1.99 7.68 19.31
CA ALA A 174 2.63 8.71 20.11
C ALA A 174 3.13 9.91 19.27
N MET A 175 3.52 9.68 18.01
CA MET A 175 3.96 10.73 17.08
C MET A 175 2.79 11.52 16.49
N LEU A 176 1.57 10.98 16.52
CA LEU A 176 0.37 11.70 16.06
C LEU A 176 0.00 12.88 16.96
N LYS A 177 0.63 13.04 18.13
CA LYS A 177 0.47 14.23 18.98
C LYS A 177 0.85 15.52 18.26
N ASP A 178 1.68 15.44 17.22
CA ASP A 178 2.09 16.57 16.40
C ASP A 178 1.10 16.90 15.26
N ASN A 179 -0.08 16.24 15.22
CA ASN A 179 -1.12 16.47 14.22
C ASN A 179 -1.93 17.75 14.52
N ARG A 180 -1.39 18.90 14.13
CA ARG A 180 -1.96 20.23 14.43
C ARG A 180 -3.25 20.55 13.68
N ASN A 181 -3.45 19.95 12.50
CA ASN A 181 -4.60 20.20 11.64
C ASN A 181 -5.71 19.13 11.74
N ASN A 182 -5.63 18.26 12.76
CA ASN A 182 -6.60 17.19 12.97
C ASN A 182 -6.82 16.31 11.72
N LEU A 183 -5.74 16.04 10.98
CA LEU A 183 -5.77 15.18 9.80
C LEU A 183 -6.09 13.73 10.19
N GLU A 184 -6.80 13.01 9.34
CA GLU A 184 -7.21 11.64 9.65
C GLU A 184 -6.07 10.64 9.42
N PHE A 185 -5.31 10.33 10.47
CA PHE A 185 -4.30 9.26 10.44
C PHE A 185 -4.89 7.94 10.93
N VAL A 186 -4.72 6.88 10.14
CA VAL A 186 -5.09 5.51 10.50
C VAL A 186 -3.82 4.67 10.53
N ILE A 187 -3.56 3.98 11.64
CA ILE A 187 -2.36 3.14 11.79
C ILE A 187 -2.77 1.67 11.81
N ARG A 188 -2.05 0.83 11.05
CA ARG A 188 -2.22 -0.62 11.04
C ARG A 188 -0.88 -1.36 11.15
N GLY A 189 -0.91 -2.54 11.77
CA GLY A 189 0.22 -3.44 11.75
C GLY A 189 0.37 -4.12 10.38
N PHE A 190 1.60 -4.31 9.90
CA PHE A 190 1.85 -4.98 8.63
C PHE A 190 1.36 -6.43 8.61
N GLU A 191 1.59 -7.18 9.70
CA GLU A 191 1.12 -8.56 9.79
C GLU A 191 -0.41 -8.65 9.82
N GLN A 192 -1.09 -7.65 10.41
CA GLN A 192 -2.56 -7.56 10.34
C GLN A 192 -3.04 -7.43 8.89
N ILE A 193 -2.40 -6.55 8.08
CA ILE A 193 -2.74 -6.39 6.65
C ILE A 193 -2.59 -7.73 5.89
N LYS A 194 -1.50 -8.47 6.15
CA LYS A 194 -1.25 -9.78 5.52
C LYS A 194 -2.24 -10.85 5.96
N GLU A 195 -2.58 -10.87 7.25
CA GLU A 195 -3.53 -11.81 7.82
C GLU A 195 -4.94 -11.59 7.24
N GLU A 196 -5.41 -10.34 7.20
CA GLU A 196 -6.69 -9.98 6.58
C GLU A 196 -6.74 -10.40 5.11
N CYS A 197 -5.62 -10.31 4.38
CA CYS A 197 -5.57 -10.78 3.00
C CYS A 197 -5.69 -12.30 2.85
N THR A 198 -5.16 -13.06 3.80
CA THR A 198 -5.01 -14.52 3.68
C THR A 198 -6.21 -15.25 4.24
N HIS A 199 -6.75 -14.77 5.36
CA HIS A 199 -7.83 -15.43 6.11
C HIS A 199 -9.15 -14.66 6.05
N GLY A 200 -9.17 -13.47 5.42
CA GLY A 200 -10.30 -12.54 5.46
C GLY A 200 -10.31 -11.71 6.73
N SER A 201 -11.12 -10.66 6.77
CA SER A 201 -11.24 -9.81 7.97
C SER A 201 -11.83 -10.62 9.13
N SER A 202 -11.03 -10.89 10.16
CA SER A 202 -11.57 -11.17 11.50
C SER A 202 -12.32 -9.92 11.94
N ARG A 203 -13.60 -10.06 12.34
CA ARG A 203 -14.45 -8.94 12.80
C ARG A 203 -13.97 -8.26 14.10
N SER A 204 -12.72 -8.42 14.49
CA SER A 204 -12.12 -7.96 15.74
C SER A 204 -10.83 -7.21 15.49
N ALA A 205 -10.91 -6.05 14.83
CA ALA A 205 -9.89 -5.02 14.94
C ALA A 205 -10.59 -3.68 15.06
N SER A 206 -10.63 -3.17 16.29
CA SER A 206 -11.09 -1.83 16.63
C SER A 206 -10.38 -0.83 15.71
N ILE A 207 -11.14 -0.13 14.88
CA ILE A 207 -10.62 1.04 14.18
C ILE A 207 -10.48 2.11 15.27
N TRP A 208 -9.26 2.37 15.70
CA TRP A 208 -8.96 3.52 16.55
C TRP A 208 -8.92 4.76 15.66
N SER A 209 -10.08 5.40 15.50
CA SER A 209 -10.16 6.79 15.03
C SER A 209 -10.10 7.71 16.25
N ILE A 210 -9.21 8.70 16.24
CA ILE A 210 -9.25 9.85 17.15
C ILE A 210 -9.99 10.97 16.43
#